data_AF-A0A1B9JIK0-F1
#
_entry.id   AF-A0A1B9JIK0-F1
#
_cell.length_a   1.000
_cell.length_b   1.000
_cell.length_c   1.000
_cell.angle_alpha   90.00
_cell.angle_beta   90.00
_cell.angle_gamma   90.00
#
_symmetry.space_group_name_H-M   'P 1'
#
loop_
_entity.id
_entity.type
_entity.pdbx_description
1 polymer ?
#
loop_
_entity_poly.entity_id
_entity_poly.type
_entity_poly.pdbx_seq_one_letter_code
_entity_poly.pdbx_strand_id
1 'polypeptide(L)' 'MKELNIVEVEQVSGAGWIAEAGAALGAGIGAVVDAAHHNVSTAGQDSGRLLGQGIGQVVEAIIGLPFPTLRP' A
#
# COMPACT_ATOMS: atom_id res chain seq x y z
N MET A 1 6.29 22.89 -22.75
CA MET A 1 5.71 21.98 -21.72
C MET A 1 4.20 22.07 -21.89
N LYS A 2 3.53 20.98 -22.24
CA LYS A 2 2.06 20.94 -22.27
C LYS A 2 1.59 20.89 -20.82
N GLU A 3 0.75 21.84 -20.42
CA GLU A 3 0.07 21.80 -19.13
C GLU A 3 -0.80 20.54 -19.09
N LEU A 4 -0.44 19.59 -18.23
CA LEU A 4 -1.26 18.41 -17.96
C LEU A 4 -2.52 18.89 -17.25
N ASN A 5 -3.67 18.55 -17.82
CA ASN A 5 -4.97 18.89 -17.27
C ASN A 5 -5.07 18.26 -15.88
N ILE A 6 -5.54 19.00 -14.88
CA ILE A 6 -5.56 18.64 -13.43
C ILE A 6 -6.04 17.20 -13.14
N VAL A 7 -6.87 16.65 -14.02
CA VAL A 7 -7.41 15.28 -13.99
C VAL A 7 -6.33 14.20 -14.18
N GLU A 8 -5.33 14.43 -15.04
CA GLU A 8 -4.24 13.47 -15.27
C GLU A 8 -3.30 13.39 -14.06
N VAL A 9 -3.14 14.47 -13.30
CA VAL A 9 -2.31 14.48 -12.08
C VAL A 9 -2.97 13.69 -10.94
N GLU A 10 -4.30 13.81 -10.77
CA GLU A 10 -5.02 13.01 -9.76
C GLU A 10 -5.00 11.51 -10.09
N GLN A 11 -5.10 11.14 -11.37
CA GLN A 11 -5.00 9.74 -11.79
C GLN A 11 -3.60 9.14 -11.56
N VAL A 12 -2.55 9.96 -11.64
CA VAL A 12 -1.17 9.53 -11.31
C VAL A 12 -0.94 9.52 -9.79
N SER A 13 -1.61 10.38 -9.04
CA SER A 13 -1.56 10.42 -7.57
C SER A 13 -2.32 9.26 -6.91
N GLY A 14 -3.26 8.64 -7.62
CA GLY A 14 -4.01 7.48 -7.14
C GLY A 14 -3.27 6.15 -7.30
N ALA A 15 -2.07 6.09 -7.87
CA ALA A 15 -1.31 4.85 -7.95
C ALA A 15 -0.65 4.52 -6.60
N GLY A 16 -0.87 3.32 -6.06
CA GLY A 16 -0.31 2.88 -4.78
C GLY A 16 -1.27 3.02 -3.59
N TRP A 17 -2.47 3.58 -3.78
CA TRP A 17 -3.45 3.75 -2.69
C TRP A 17 -3.98 2.43 -2.15
N ILE A 18 -4.11 1.39 -2.98
CA ILE A 18 -4.57 0.06 -2.53
C ILE A 18 -3.43 -0.67 -1.85
N ALA A 19 -2.19 -0.53 -2.34
CA ALA A 19 -1.00 -1.02 -1.64
C ALA A 19 -0.88 -0.38 -0.25
N GLU A 20 -1.03 0.94 -0.13
CA GLU A 20 -0.93 1.63 1.17
C GLU A 20 -2.12 1.31 2.08
N ALA A 21 -3.34 1.23 1.54
CA ALA A 21 -4.52 0.81 2.31
C ALA A 21 -4.39 -0.63 2.83
N GLY A 22 -3.90 -1.54 1.98
CA GLY A 22 -3.58 -2.90 2.36
C GLY A 22 -2.50 -2.96 3.45
N ALA A 23 -1.44 -2.18 3.30
CA ALA A 23 -0.36 -2.07 4.28
C ALA A 23 -0.87 -1.54 5.64
N ALA A 24 -1.70 -0.50 5.63
CA ALA A 24 -2.28 0.07 6.84
C ALA A 24 -3.25 -0.90 7.54
N LEU A 25 -4.10 -1.59 6.78
CA LEU A 25 -5.01 -2.61 7.31
C LEU A 25 -4.23 -3.79 7.91
N GLY A 26 -3.25 -4.30 7.16
CA GLY A 26 -2.41 -5.42 7.60
C GLY A 26 -1.59 -5.05 8.84
N ALA A 27 -1.04 -3.84 8.89
CA ALA A 27 -0.37 -3.31 10.08
C ALA A 27 -1.33 -3.24 11.28
N GLY A 28 -2.55 -2.75 11.08
CA GLY A 28 -3.57 -2.70 12.13
C GLY A 28 -3.91 -4.08 12.69
N ILE A 29 -4.08 -5.09 11.83
CA ILE A 29 -4.31 -6.48 12.25
C ILE A 29 -3.10 -7.01 13.02
N GLY A 30 -1.90 -6.77 12.50
CA GLY A 30 -0.65 -7.18 13.13
C GLY A 30 -0.44 -6.53 14.50
N ALA A 31 -0.81 -5.27 14.67
CA ALA A 31 -0.75 -4.57 15.96
C ALA A 31 -1.68 -5.20 17.00
N VAL A 32 -2.85 -5.71 16.60
CA VAL A 32 -3.74 -6.47 17.50
C VAL A 32 -3.10 -7.79 17.94
N VAL A 33 -2.45 -8.49 17.00
CA VAL A 33 -1.73 -9.74 17.30
C VAL A 33 -0.56 -9.48 18.24
N ASP A 34 0.22 -8.43 18.00
CA ASP A 34 1.34 -8.04 18.86
C ASP A 34 0.84 -7.65 20.26
N ALA A 35 -0.25 -6.90 20.36
CA ALA A 35 -0.89 -6.56 21.63
C ALA A 35 -1.39 -7.79 22.39
N ALA A 36 -1.94 -8.79 21.70
CA ALA A 36 -2.35 -10.07 22.29
C ALA A 36 -1.17 -10.88 22.85
N HIS A 37 0.04 -10.67 22.29
CA HIS A 37 1.30 -11.22 22.79
C HIS A 37 2.05 -10.24 23.71
N HIS A 38 1.34 -9.33 24.40
CA HIS A 38 1.91 -8.35 25.33
C HIS A 38 2.95 -7.39 24.72
N ASN A 39 2.88 -7.13 23.41
CA ASN A 39 3.81 -6.26 22.66
C ASN A 39 5.28 -6.68 22.82
N VAL A 40 5.54 -7.97 22.98
CA VAL A 40 6.91 -8.51 23.10
C VAL A 40 7.67 -8.37 21.78
N SER A 41 6.95 -8.15 20.67
CA SER A 41 7.50 -7.90 19.33
C SER A 41 6.54 -7.03 18.51
N THR A 42 7.06 -6.37 17.47
CA THR A 42 6.29 -5.69 16.41
C THR A 42 6.17 -6.54 15.14
N ALA A 43 6.61 -7.81 15.20
CA ALA A 43 6.70 -8.67 14.04
C ALA A 43 5.34 -8.92 13.38
N GLY A 44 4.25 -8.95 14.15
CA GLY A 44 2.89 -9.05 13.62
C GLY A 44 2.53 -7.83 12.79
N GLN A 45 2.72 -6.63 13.34
CA GLN A 45 2.47 -5.36 12.67
C GLN A 45 3.32 -5.22 11.40
N ASP A 46 4.61 -5.53 11.47
CA ASP A 46 5.54 -5.38 10.35
C ASP A 46 5.23 -6.40 9.24
N SER A 47 4.95 -7.66 9.61
CA SER A 47 4.55 -8.69 8.65
C SER A 47 3.20 -8.36 8.00
N GLY A 48 2.24 -7.89 8.78
CA GLY A 48 0.93 -7.47 8.29
C GLY A 48 1.05 -6.30 7.30
N ARG A 49 1.90 -5.31 7.60
CA ARG A 49 2.20 -4.19 6.71
C ARG A 49 2.75 -4.68 5.37
N LEU A 50 3.78 -5.52 5.40
CA LEU A 50 4.45 -6.03 4.19
C LEU A 50 3.53 -6.92 3.35
N LEU A 51 2.76 -7.80 3.99
CA LEU A 51 1.80 -8.66 3.30
C LEU A 51 0.67 -7.84 2.67
N GLY A 52 0.09 -6.89 3.42
CA GLY A 52 -0.97 -6.02 2.93
C GLY A 52 -0.50 -5.14 1.78
N GLN A 53 0.73 -4.63 1.85
CA GLN A 53 1.35 -3.87 0.76
C GLN A 53 1.55 -4.73 -0.49
N GLY A 54 2.11 -5.93 -0.35
CA GLY A 54 2.34 -6.84 -1.46
C GLY A 54 1.04 -7.27 -2.14
N ILE A 55 0.00 -7.60 -1.36
CA ILE A 55 -1.33 -7.92 -1.91
C ILE A 55 -1.90 -6.72 -2.67
N GLY A 56 -1.83 -5.52 -2.09
CA GLY A 56 -2.37 -4.33 -2.75
C GLY A 56 -1.62 -3.98 -4.05
N GLN A 57 -0.29 -4.17 -4.10
CA GLN A 57 0.49 -4.04 -5.33
C GLN A 57 0.04 -5.01 -6.43
N VAL A 58 -0.23 -6.28 -6.07
CA VAL A 58 -0.73 -7.28 -7.02
C VAL A 58 -2.12 -6.90 -7.52
N VAL A 59 -3.00 -6.44 -6.62
CA VAL A 59 -4.35 -6.00 -6.98
C VAL A 59 -4.30 -4.81 -7.94
N GLU A 60 -3.46 -3.81 -7.67
CA GLU A 60 -3.26 -2.64 -8.55
C GLU A 60 -2.77 -3.04 -9.94
N ALA A 61 -1.83 -3.99 -10.01
CA ALA A 61 -1.34 -4.52 -11.28
C ALA A 61 -2.43 -5.24 -12.09
N ILE A 62 -3.36 -5.94 -11.43
CA ILE A 62 -4.44 -6.69 -12.09
C ILE A 62 -5.55 -5.76 -12.60
N ILE A 63 -5.96 -4.77 -11.81
CA ILE A 63 -7.02 -3.82 -12.18
C ILE A 63 -6.55 -2.73 -13.15
N GLY A 64 -5.27 -2.76 -13.56
CA GLY A 64 -4.72 -1.84 -14.54
C GLY A 64 -4.56 -0.41 -14.03
N LEU A 65 -4.50 -0.21 -12.70
CA LEU A 65 -4.05 1.07 -12.15
C LEU A 65 -2.54 1.18 -12.42
N PRO A 66 -2.11 2.09 -13.30
CA PRO A 66 -0.73 2.14 -13.75
C PRO A 66 0.17 2.52 -12.57
N PHE A 67 1.11 1.63 -12.25
CA PHE A 67 2.32 2.00 -11.53
C PHE A 67 3.04 3.11 -12.32
N PRO A 68 3.43 4.25 -11.71
CA PRO A 68 4.48 5.06 -12.29
C PRO A 68 5.76 4.24 -12.20
N THR A 69 6.10 3.55 -13.29
CA THR A 69 7.44 3.00 -13.47
C THR A 69 8.41 4.17 -13.61
N LEU A 70 8.85 4.73 -12.49
CA LEU A 70 10.11 5.45 -12.42
C LEU A 70 11.22 4.41 -12.52
N ARG A 71 11.62 4.08 -13.76
CA ARG A 71 12.96 3.57 -14.03
C ARG A 71 13.83 4.78 -14.41
N PRO A 72 15.09 4.83 -13.92
CA PRO A 72 16.01 5.95 -14.13
C PRO A 72 16.39 6.15 -15.60
#